data_AF-A0A183HNC0-F1
#
_entry.id   AF-A0A183HNC0-F1
#
_cell.length_a   1.000
_cell.length_b   1.000
_cell.length_c   1.000
_cell.angle_alpha   90.00
_cell.angle_beta   90.00
_cell.angle_gamma   90.00
#
_symmetry.space_group_name_H-M   'P 1'
#
loop_
_entity.id
_entity.type
_entity.pdbx_description
1 polymer ?
#
loop_
_entity_poly.entity_id
_entity_poly.type
_entity_poly.pdbx_seq_one_letter_code
_entity_poly.pdbx_strand_id
1 'polypeptide(L)'
;MDPSNIDESTRNRNIEILARHMQNALKFHRRIFKRKIEVHKRLKFLNIRYTAFFISLMYLTTKALYLTNAILQLNILNKFLRTDASSWYGFDVIRDIVNGTEWTTSGYFPRVSVCDFTVRQVGNIQRYSVQCVLVINMFNEKIFVFLWFWYSFLVFCTILSFFYWSIVLTCPYFGHWFISRSLELSEMKFDPESKST
;
A
#
# COMPACT_ATOMS: atom_id res chain seq x y z
N MET A 1 -31.05 9.09 13.17
CA MET A 1 -31.12 9.04 14.64
C MET A 1 -32.17 8.02 15.02
N ASP A 2 -31.90 7.13 15.96
CA ASP A 2 -32.91 6.19 16.47
C ASP A 2 -34.08 6.97 17.13
N PRO A 3 -35.35 6.72 16.74
CA PRO A 3 -36.51 7.45 17.25
C PRO A 3 -36.78 7.22 18.75
N SER A 4 -36.15 6.22 19.35
CA SER A 4 -36.19 5.92 20.79
C SER A 4 -35.32 6.85 21.65
N ASN A 5 -34.46 7.66 21.05
CA ASN A 5 -33.56 8.58 21.78
C ASN A 5 -34.16 9.99 22.00
N ILE A 6 -35.45 10.16 21.68
CA ILE A 6 -36.23 11.40 21.88
C ILE A 6 -36.69 11.52 23.33
N ASP A 7 -36.92 10.39 24.00
CA ASP A 7 -37.28 10.33 25.41
C ASP A 7 -36.03 10.49 26.30
N GLU A 8 -36.07 11.48 27.19
CA GLU A 8 -34.99 11.89 28.10
C GLU A 8 -34.52 10.71 28.99
N SER A 9 -35.46 9.90 29.46
CA SER A 9 -35.18 8.75 30.33
C SER A 9 -34.46 7.61 29.59
N THR A 10 -34.87 7.34 28.36
CA THR A 10 -34.26 6.32 27.48
C THR A 10 -32.86 6.75 27.04
N ARG A 11 -32.68 8.04 26.74
CA ARG A 11 -31.37 8.62 26.42
C ARG A 11 -30.37 8.47 27.56
N ASN A 12 -30.75 8.85 28.78
CA ASN A 12 -29.87 8.77 29.94
C ASN A 12 -29.48 7.32 30.26
N ARG A 13 -30.40 6.37 30.09
CA ARG A 13 -30.11 4.94 30.22
C ARG A 13 -29.12 4.44 29.17
N ASN A 14 -29.25 4.86 27.91
CA ASN A 14 -28.31 4.50 26.84
C ASN A 14 -26.92 5.08 27.09
N ILE A 15 -26.84 6.33 27.55
CA ILE A 15 -25.57 6.98 27.94
C ILE A 15 -24.93 6.22 29.10
N GLU A 16 -25.71 5.83 30.11
CA GLU A 16 -25.18 5.07 31.25
C GLU A 16 -24.66 3.69 30.84
N ILE A 17 -25.39 2.99 29.96
CA ILE A 17 -24.96 1.71 29.40
C ILE A 17 -23.64 1.89 28.63
N LEU A 18 -23.56 2.91 27.76
CA LEU A 18 -22.35 3.22 26.99
C LEU A 18 -21.16 3.56 27.90
N ALA A 19 -21.38 4.41 28.90
CA ALA A 19 -20.37 4.80 29.88
C ALA A 19 -19.86 3.57 30.64
N ARG A 20 -20.75 2.68 31.08
CA ARG A 20 -20.41 1.44 31.78
C ARG A 20 -19.62 0.48 30.88
N HIS A 21 -19.98 0.37 29.60
CA HIS A 21 -19.21 -0.41 28.62
C HIS A 21 -17.82 0.17 28.40
N MET A 22 -17.68 1.48 28.21
CA MET A 22 -16.38 2.15 28.09
C MET A 22 -15.53 1.95 29.35
N GLN A 23 -16.10 2.11 30.54
CA GLN A 23 -15.39 1.95 31.81
C GLN A 23 -14.90 0.51 32.00
N ASN A 24 -15.71 -0.47 31.62
CA ASN A 24 -15.34 -1.89 31.66
C ASN A 24 -14.25 -2.21 30.62
N ALA A 25 -14.34 -1.68 29.40
CA ALA A 25 -13.34 -1.84 28.36
C ALA A 25 -11.99 -1.21 28.77
N LEU A 26 -12.00 -0.01 29.37
CA LEU A 26 -10.80 0.64 29.92
C LEU A 26 -10.20 -0.16 31.08
N LYS A 27 -11.01 -0.66 32.02
CA LYS A 27 -10.54 -1.54 33.12
C LYS A 27 -9.94 -2.84 32.59
N PHE A 28 -10.51 -3.41 31.54
CA PHE A 28 -9.99 -4.61 30.89
C PHE A 28 -8.64 -4.34 30.21
N HIS A 29 -8.54 -3.26 29.42
CA HIS A 29 -7.27 -2.81 28.81
C HIS A 29 -6.18 -2.55 29.86
N ARG A 30 -6.52 -1.88 30.97
CA ARG A 30 -5.59 -1.61 32.08
C ARG A 30 -5.09 -2.91 32.73
N ARG A 31 -5.98 -3.90 32.90
CA ARG A 31 -5.62 -5.23 33.44
C ARG A 31 -4.69 -6.01 32.51
N ILE A 32 -4.95 -5.98 31.20
CA ILE A 32 -4.07 -6.60 30.19
C ILE A 32 -2.68 -5.97 30.23
N PHE A 33 -2.60 -4.63 30.25
CA PHE A 33 -1.32 -3.91 30.30
C PHE A 33 -0.52 -4.23 31.58
N LYS A 34 -1.21 -4.35 32.72
CA LYS A 34 -0.57 -4.58 34.03
C LYS A 34 -0.05 -6.01 34.21
N ARG A 35 -0.66 -7.00 33.55
CA ARG A 35 -0.34 -8.43 33.77
C ARG A 35 0.84 -8.96 32.96
N LYS A 36 1.46 -8.19 32.04
CA LYS A 36 2.59 -8.63 31.16
C LYS A 36 2.48 -10.11 30.80
N ILE A 37 1.37 -10.50 30.16
CA ILE A 37 1.09 -11.91 29.91
C ILE A 37 2.04 -12.40 28.81
N GLU A 38 3.09 -13.12 29.20
CA GLU A 38 3.97 -13.85 28.29
C GLU A 38 3.44 -15.28 28.11
N VAL A 39 2.51 -15.49 27.18
CA VAL A 39 1.86 -16.80 26.96
C VAL A 39 2.83 -17.82 26.36
N HIS A 40 3.73 -17.39 25.46
CA HIS A 40 4.68 -18.27 24.77
C HIS A 40 6.14 -17.82 24.96
N LYS A 41 6.93 -18.60 25.71
CA LYS A 41 8.38 -18.38 25.92
C LYS A 41 9.24 -18.60 24.67
N ARG A 42 8.83 -19.47 23.73
CA ARG A 42 9.60 -19.79 22.51
C ARG A 42 9.22 -18.98 21.27
N LEU A 43 7.94 -18.65 21.08
CA LEU A 43 7.45 -17.88 19.93
C LEU A 43 6.90 -16.53 20.39
N LYS A 44 7.81 -15.60 20.69
CA LYS A 44 7.45 -14.23 21.12
C LYS A 44 6.56 -13.49 20.12
N PHE A 45 6.64 -13.79 18.81
CA PHE A 45 5.81 -13.19 17.77
C PHE A 45 4.31 -13.47 17.94
N LEU A 46 3.91 -14.66 18.38
CA LEU A 46 2.50 -14.99 18.64
C LEU A 46 1.91 -14.17 19.82
N ASN A 47 2.76 -13.65 20.70
CA ASN A 47 2.37 -12.83 21.83
C ASN A 47 1.97 -11.39 21.42
N ILE A 48 2.24 -11.00 20.16
CA ILE A 48 1.91 -9.68 19.60
C ILE A 48 0.39 -9.47 19.51
N ARG A 49 -0.40 -10.56 19.39
CA ARG A 49 -1.87 -10.55 19.38
C ARG A 49 -2.49 -9.98 20.67
N TYR A 50 -1.80 -10.09 21.80
CA TYR A 50 -2.29 -9.65 23.11
C TYR A 50 -1.83 -8.24 23.48
N THR A 51 -1.13 -7.54 22.57
CA THR A 51 -0.62 -6.18 22.82
C THR A 51 -1.63 -5.14 22.34
N ALA A 52 -1.81 -4.03 23.06
CA ALA A 52 -2.75 -2.97 22.70
C ALA A 52 -2.48 -2.32 21.33
N PHE A 53 -1.24 -2.38 20.83
CA PHE A 53 -0.83 -1.87 19.52
C PHE A 53 -1.05 -2.88 18.37
N PHE A 54 -1.64 -4.04 18.64
CA PHE A 54 -1.75 -5.13 17.65
C PHE A 54 -2.46 -4.72 16.35
N ILE A 55 -3.60 -4.04 16.46
CA ILE A 55 -4.40 -3.58 15.30
C ILE A 55 -3.59 -2.59 14.46
N SER A 56 -2.94 -1.62 15.11
CA SER A 56 -2.09 -0.63 14.46
C SER A 56 -0.89 -1.26 13.76
N LEU A 57 -0.25 -2.25 14.38
CA LEU A 57 0.84 -3.01 13.77
C LEU A 57 0.37 -3.82 12.56
N MET A 58 -0.78 -4.47 12.64
CA MET A 58 -1.37 -5.18 11.50
C MET A 58 -1.65 -4.23 10.34
N TYR A 59 -2.24 -3.06 10.61
CA TYR A 59 -2.51 -2.05 9.60
C TYR A 59 -1.23 -1.56 8.91
N LEU A 60 -0.18 -1.27 9.69
CA LEU A 60 1.11 -0.85 9.15
C LEU A 60 1.78 -1.97 8.33
N THR A 61 1.66 -3.22 8.79
CA THR A 61 2.18 -4.40 8.06
C THR A 61 1.44 -4.60 6.74
N THR A 62 0.12 -4.45 6.71
CA THR A 62 -0.67 -4.51 5.47
C THR A 62 -0.24 -3.41 4.49
N LYS A 63 -0.02 -2.18 4.97
CA LYS A 63 0.50 -1.09 4.15
C LYS A 63 1.90 -1.38 3.60
N ALA A 64 2.78 -1.98 4.42
CA ALA A 64 4.09 -2.42 3.97
C ALA A 64 4.00 -3.52 2.90
N LEU A 65 3.08 -4.48 3.04
CA LEU A 65 2.85 -5.52 2.03
C LEU A 65 2.36 -4.92 0.70
N TYR A 66 1.49 -3.92 0.73
CA TYR A 66 1.09 -3.21 -0.49
C TYR A 66 2.27 -2.50 -1.15
N LEU A 67 3.13 -1.85 -0.36
CA LEU A 67 4.34 -1.22 -0.88
C LEU A 67 5.29 -2.25 -1.52
N THR A 68 5.55 -3.36 -0.82
CA THR A 68 6.38 -4.45 -1.34
C THR A 68 5.79 -5.04 -2.62
N ASN A 69 4.47 -5.19 -2.70
CA ASN A 69 3.80 -5.69 -3.91
C ASN A 69 4.00 -4.72 -5.09
N ALA A 70 3.81 -3.41 -4.87
CA ALA A 70 4.03 -2.41 -5.91
C ALA A 70 5.50 -2.38 -6.38
N ILE A 71 6.46 -2.46 -5.46
CA ILE A 71 7.89 -2.55 -5.77
C ILE A 71 8.21 -3.84 -6.54
N LEU A 72 7.64 -4.98 -6.14
CA LEU A 72 7.84 -6.25 -6.81
C LEU A 72 7.31 -6.21 -8.25
N GLN A 73 6.12 -5.65 -8.45
CA GLN A 73 5.53 -5.47 -9.79
C GLN A 73 6.41 -4.58 -10.67
N LEU A 74 6.94 -3.48 -10.12
CA LEU A 74 7.89 -2.61 -10.82
C LEU A 74 9.21 -3.35 -11.17
N ASN A 75 9.71 -4.19 -10.26
CA ASN A 75 10.90 -5.00 -10.50
C ASN A 75 10.66 -6.10 -11.54
N ILE A 76 9.50 -6.76 -11.51
CA ILE A 76 9.11 -7.75 -12.53
C ILE A 76 9.03 -7.07 -13.90
N LEU A 77 8.45 -5.87 -13.96
CA LEU A 77 8.40 -5.07 -15.18
C LEU A 77 9.82 -4.74 -15.67
N ASN A 78 10.68 -4.18 -14.82
CA ASN A 78 12.07 -3.87 -15.17
C ASN A 78 12.85 -5.13 -15.63
N LYS A 79 12.61 -6.29 -15.00
CA LYS A 79 13.24 -7.57 -15.38
C LYS A 79 12.69 -8.14 -16.68
N PHE A 80 11.39 -7.99 -16.94
CA PHE A 80 10.76 -8.43 -18.19
C PHE A 80 11.31 -7.64 -19.39
N LEU A 81 11.57 -6.35 -19.20
CA LEU A 81 12.20 -5.49 -20.21
C LEU A 81 13.73 -5.67 -20.34
N ARG A 82 14.30 -6.69 -19.67
CA ARG A 82 15.69 -7.18 -19.74
C ARG A 82 16.63 -6.30 -20.55
N THR A 83 17.15 -5.25 -19.90
CA THR A 83 18.22 -4.43 -20.45
C THR A 83 19.53 -4.92 -19.86
N ASP A 84 20.40 -5.47 -20.70
CA ASP A 84 21.74 -5.94 -20.32
C ASP A 84 22.73 -4.77 -20.07
N ALA A 85 22.30 -3.51 -20.20
CA ALA A 85 23.17 -2.32 -20.14
C ALA A 85 22.89 -1.32 -19.00
N SER A 86 21.71 -1.33 -18.36
CA SER A 86 21.34 -0.30 -17.37
C SER A 86 20.37 -0.81 -16.31
N SER A 87 20.66 -0.47 -15.06
CA SER A 87 19.95 -0.99 -13.88
C SER A 87 18.48 -0.54 -13.74
N TRP A 88 18.01 0.52 -14.42
CA TRP A 88 16.66 1.11 -14.24
C TRP A 88 16.08 1.62 -15.59
N TYR A 89 15.23 0.83 -16.23
CA TYR A 89 14.64 1.11 -17.56
C TYR A 89 13.98 2.50 -17.68
N GLY A 90 13.14 2.90 -16.73
CA GLY A 90 12.38 4.15 -16.91
C GLY A 90 13.18 5.44 -16.75
N PHE A 91 14.32 5.42 -16.05
CA PHE A 91 15.19 6.61 -16.01
C PHE A 91 15.86 6.85 -17.37
N ASP A 92 16.25 5.79 -18.07
CA ASP A 92 16.81 5.89 -19.42
C ASP A 92 15.76 6.41 -20.41
N VAL A 93 14.51 5.92 -20.32
CA VAL A 93 13.40 6.44 -21.15
C VAL A 93 13.16 7.94 -20.92
N ILE A 94 13.18 8.40 -19.67
CA ILE A 94 13.03 9.83 -19.36
C ILE A 94 14.21 10.63 -19.94
N ARG A 95 15.44 10.13 -19.76
CA ARG A 95 16.65 10.79 -20.28
C ARG A 95 16.62 10.89 -21.82
N ASP A 96 16.19 9.85 -22.51
CA ASP A 96 16.13 9.81 -23.96
C ASP A 96 15.04 10.74 -24.52
N ILE A 97 13.89 10.85 -23.83
CA ILE A 97 12.84 11.82 -24.16
C ILE A 97 13.34 13.26 -23.96
N VAL A 98 14.01 13.54 -22.85
CA VAL A 98 14.55 14.88 -22.55
C VAL A 98 15.65 15.28 -23.55
N ASN A 99 16.47 14.32 -23.96
CA ASN A 99 17.55 14.55 -24.93
C ASN A 99 17.08 14.55 -26.39
N GLY A 100 15.80 14.28 -26.66
CA GLY A 100 15.23 14.25 -28.01
C GLY A 100 15.81 13.17 -28.91
N THR A 101 16.43 12.13 -28.33
CA THR A 101 17.03 11.03 -29.09
C THR A 101 15.93 10.13 -29.66
N GLU A 102 16.02 9.86 -30.97
CA GLU A 102 15.02 9.06 -31.65
C GLU A 102 15.10 7.59 -31.21
N TRP A 103 13.93 7.01 -30.91
CA TRP A 103 13.75 5.67 -30.31
C TRP A 103 14.31 4.52 -31.16
N THR A 104 14.64 4.77 -32.43
CA THR A 104 15.24 3.80 -33.35
C THR A 104 16.65 3.38 -32.93
N THR A 105 17.34 4.22 -32.18
CA THR A 105 18.75 4.01 -31.78
C THR A 105 18.89 3.08 -30.58
N SER A 106 17.84 2.95 -29.76
CA SER A 106 17.94 2.33 -28.43
C SER A 106 17.68 0.82 -28.40
N GLY A 107 17.22 0.23 -29.52
CA GLY A 107 17.31 -1.22 -29.78
C GLY A 107 16.47 -2.14 -28.87
N TYR A 108 15.72 -1.61 -27.90
CA TYR A 108 14.98 -2.40 -26.91
C TYR A 108 13.90 -3.31 -27.51
N PHE A 109 13.26 -2.85 -28.58
CA PHE A 109 12.16 -3.53 -29.26
C PHE A 109 12.31 -3.38 -30.78
N PRO A 110 12.95 -4.34 -31.49
CA PRO A 110 13.13 -4.24 -32.93
C PRO A 110 11.76 -4.29 -33.64
N ARG A 111 11.44 -3.22 -34.38
CA ARG A 111 10.24 -3.16 -35.23
C ARG A 111 10.40 -4.00 -36.49
N VAL A 112 11.65 -4.26 -36.88
CA VAL A 112 12.05 -5.03 -38.05
C VAL A 112 13.02 -6.12 -37.60
N SER A 113 12.73 -7.38 -37.94
CA SER A 113 13.60 -8.52 -37.64
C SER A 113 13.83 -9.38 -38.88
N VAL A 114 15.01 -9.98 -38.99
CA VAL A 114 15.28 -10.99 -40.03
C VAL A 114 14.84 -12.35 -39.50
N CYS A 115 13.96 -13.03 -40.24
CA CYS A 115 13.57 -14.41 -39.96
C CYS A 115 14.21 -15.35 -40.97
N ASP A 116 14.92 -16.35 -40.44
CA ASP A 116 15.53 -17.41 -41.24
C ASP A 116 14.60 -18.61 -41.33
N PHE A 117 14.30 -19.03 -42.56
CA PHE A 117 13.49 -20.21 -42.84
C PHE A 117 14.33 -21.24 -43.59
N THR A 118 14.31 -22.48 -43.11
CA THR A 118 14.99 -23.61 -43.76
C THR A 118 13.97 -24.39 -44.58
N VAL A 119 14.13 -24.40 -45.91
CA VAL A 119 13.29 -25.19 -46.81
C VAL A 119 14.08 -26.41 -47.27
N ARG A 120 13.49 -27.59 -47.15
CA ARG A 120 14.10 -28.85 -47.63
C ARG A 120 13.57 -29.16 -49.03
N GLN A 121 14.45 -29.10 -50.02
CA GLN A 121 14.22 -29.69 -51.34
C GLN A 121 14.99 -31.02 -51.42
N VAL A 122 14.48 -31.99 -52.18
CA VAL A 122 15.07 -33.34 -52.27
C VAL A 122 16.57 -33.22 -52.59
N GLY A 123 17.43 -33.66 -51.66
CA GLY A 123 18.89 -33.64 -51.79
C GLY A 123 19.62 -32.38 -51.31
N ASN A 124 18.93 -31.28 -50.95
CA ASN A 124 19.58 -30.03 -50.55
C ASN A 124 18.75 -29.18 -49.55
N ILE A 125 19.37 -28.73 -48.46
CA ILE A 125 18.75 -27.85 -47.47
C ILE A 125 19.14 -26.41 -47.81
N GLN A 126 18.16 -25.57 -48.15
CA GLN A 126 18.38 -24.17 -48.50
C GLN A 126 17.84 -23.26 -47.39
N ARG A 127 18.61 -22.23 -47.05
CA ARG A 127 18.26 -21.23 -46.02
C ARG A 127 17.89 -19.93 -46.71
N TYR A 128 16.71 -19.40 -46.40
CA TYR A 128 16.24 -18.10 -46.88
C TYR A 128 16.08 -17.16 -45.68
N SER A 129 16.54 -15.93 -45.84
CA SER A 129 16.37 -14.86 -44.85
C SER A 129 15.40 -13.83 -45.41
N VAL A 130 14.32 -13.53 -44.69
CA VAL A 130 13.35 -12.51 -45.07
C VAL A 130 13.19 -11.46 -43.97
N GLN A 131 12.83 -10.26 -44.36
CA GLN A 131 12.59 -9.16 -43.44
C GLN A 131 11.13 -9.20 -42.96
N CYS A 132 10.93 -9.36 -41.66
CA CYS A 132 9.63 -9.35 -40.99
C CYS A 132 9.42 -8.03 -40.26
N VAL A 133 8.19 -7.52 -40.27
CA VAL A 133 7.79 -6.34 -39.49
C VAL A 133 6.96 -6.79 -38.29
N LEU A 134 7.46 -6.53 -37.09
CA LEU A 134 6.79 -6.87 -35.83
C LEU A 134 5.97 -5.67 -35.32
N VAL A 135 4.77 -5.51 -35.87
CA VAL A 135 3.85 -4.43 -35.47
C VAL A 135 3.46 -4.53 -33.98
N ILE A 136 3.33 -5.75 -33.44
CA ILE A 136 3.03 -6.01 -32.02
C ILE A 136 4.05 -5.35 -31.08
N ASN A 137 5.30 -5.26 -31.50
CA ASN A 137 6.39 -4.76 -30.68
C ASN A 137 6.30 -3.25 -30.44
N MET A 138 5.80 -2.52 -31.44
CA MET A 138 5.52 -1.09 -31.35
C MET A 138 4.40 -0.80 -30.34
N PHE A 139 3.38 -1.66 -30.24
CA PHE A 139 2.33 -1.53 -29.23
C PHE A 139 2.85 -1.81 -27.82
N ASN A 140 3.62 -2.90 -27.68
CA ASN A 140 4.25 -3.29 -26.43
C ASN A 140 5.14 -2.17 -25.87
N GLU A 141 5.95 -1.55 -26.71
CA GLU A 141 6.79 -0.41 -26.34
C GLU A 141 5.97 0.71 -25.65
N LYS A 142 4.83 1.12 -26.23
CA LYS A 142 4.04 2.22 -25.68
C LYS A 142 3.31 1.85 -24.39
N ILE A 143 2.73 0.65 -24.32
CA ILE A 143 2.03 0.20 -23.10
C ILE A 143 2.99 0.00 -21.93
N PHE A 144 4.20 -0.52 -22.17
CA PHE A 144 5.17 -0.72 -21.09
C PHE A 144 5.71 0.58 -20.52
N VAL A 145 5.91 1.61 -21.35
CA VAL A 145 6.26 2.95 -20.88
C VAL A 145 5.15 3.53 -20.00
N PHE A 146 3.89 3.45 -20.46
CA PHE A 146 2.74 3.90 -19.67
C PHE A 146 2.62 3.16 -18.34
N LEU A 147 2.72 1.83 -18.36
CA LEU A 147 2.68 0.99 -17.16
C LEU A 147 3.82 1.32 -16.20
N TRP A 148 5.02 1.61 -16.69
CA TRP A 148 6.17 1.95 -15.85
C TRP A 148 5.94 3.26 -15.09
N PHE A 149 5.44 4.30 -15.76
CA PHE A 149 5.07 5.56 -15.12
C PHE A 149 3.92 5.37 -14.11
N TRP A 150 2.93 4.57 -14.47
CA TRP A 150 1.81 4.23 -13.60
C TRP A 150 2.25 3.53 -12.31
N TYR A 151 3.07 2.48 -12.41
CA TYR A 151 3.59 1.78 -11.24
C TYR A 151 4.52 2.66 -10.40
N SER A 152 5.32 3.52 -11.03
CA SER A 152 6.17 4.49 -10.32
C SER A 152 5.32 5.48 -9.50
N PHE A 153 4.22 5.99 -10.07
CA PHE A 153 3.27 6.84 -9.36
C PHE A 153 2.57 6.11 -8.20
N LEU A 154 2.15 4.85 -8.42
CA LEU A 154 1.54 4.03 -7.36
C LEU A 154 2.50 3.78 -6.20
N VAL A 155 3.77 3.48 -6.49
CA VAL A 155 4.82 3.33 -5.47
C VAL A 155 4.98 4.62 -4.68
N PHE A 156 5.11 5.77 -5.36
CA PHE A 156 5.22 7.08 -4.70
C PHE A 156 4.04 7.38 -3.77
N CYS A 157 2.81 7.24 -4.25
CA CYS A 157 1.60 7.45 -3.44
C CYS A 157 1.53 6.50 -2.23
N THR A 158 1.91 5.22 -2.42
CA THR A 158 1.90 4.22 -1.35
C THR A 158 2.97 4.50 -0.30
N ILE A 159 4.14 4.97 -0.71
CA ILE A 159 5.22 5.42 0.18
C ILE A 159 4.74 6.58 1.06
N LEU A 160 4.15 7.62 0.46
CA LEU A 160 3.62 8.76 1.21
C LEU A 160 2.54 8.34 2.21
N SER A 161 1.62 7.46 1.79
CA SER A 161 0.60 6.91 2.67
C SER A 161 1.23 6.13 3.84
N PHE A 162 2.20 5.26 3.56
CA PHE A 162 2.89 4.49 4.58
C PHE A 162 3.62 5.38 5.59
N PHE A 163 4.37 6.39 5.14
CA PHE A 163 5.06 7.32 6.03
C PHE A 163 4.10 8.16 6.86
N TYR A 164 3.03 8.69 6.26
CA TYR A 164 2.00 9.45 6.99
C TYR A 164 1.43 8.62 8.14
N TRP A 165 0.96 7.40 7.86
CA TRP A 165 0.40 6.52 8.88
C TRP A 165 1.45 6.05 9.89
N SER A 166 2.69 5.83 9.46
CA SER A 166 3.79 5.49 10.37
C SER A 166 4.04 6.63 11.38
N ILE A 167 4.07 7.89 10.93
CA ILE A 167 4.27 9.05 11.80
C ILE A 167 3.10 9.20 12.78
N VAL A 168 1.86 9.08 12.29
CA VAL A 168 0.65 9.16 13.13
C VAL A 168 0.61 8.05 14.19
N LEU A 169 1.05 6.84 13.85
CA LEU A 169 1.03 5.70 14.76
C LEU A 169 2.21 5.66 15.74
N THR A 170 3.39 6.13 15.33
CA THR A 170 4.59 6.16 16.20
C THR A 170 4.62 7.38 17.11
N CYS A 171 3.95 8.48 16.75
CA CYS A 171 3.93 9.70 17.56
C CYS A 171 2.66 9.77 18.44
N PRO A 172 2.71 9.34 19.72
CA PRO A 172 1.56 9.38 20.63
C PRO A 172 1.05 10.80 20.91
N TYR A 173 1.90 11.81 20.71
CA TYR A 173 1.56 13.22 20.87
C TYR A 173 0.48 13.67 19.89
N PHE A 174 0.51 13.20 18.64
CA PHE A 174 -0.47 13.59 17.63
C PHE A 174 -1.84 12.94 17.90
N GLY A 175 -1.84 11.69 18.38
CA GLY A 175 -3.06 10.99 18.80
C GLY A 175 -3.75 11.66 19.99
N HIS A 176 -2.99 12.02 21.03
CA HIS A 176 -3.52 12.75 22.18
C HIS A 176 -4.02 14.15 21.80
N TRP A 177 -3.29 14.87 20.94
CA TRP A 177 -3.70 16.18 20.44
C TRP A 177 -5.00 16.10 19.60
N PHE A 178 -5.09 15.13 18.68
CA PHE A 178 -6.28 14.91 17.88
C PHE A 178 -7.50 14.54 18.74
N ILE A 179 -7.33 13.64 19.71
CA ILE A 179 -8.41 13.24 20.64
C ILE A 179 -8.83 14.43 21.52
N SER A 180 -7.87 15.20 22.05
CA SER A 180 -8.16 16.41 22.86
C SER A 180 -8.95 17.43 22.05
N ARG A 181 -8.53 17.71 20.81
CA ARG A 181 -9.21 18.62 19.89
C ARG A 181 -10.63 18.15 19.55
N SER A 182 -10.80 16.83 19.37
CA SER A 182 -12.10 16.25 19.05
C SER A 182 -13.05 16.24 20.27
N LEU A 183 -12.51 16.14 21.49
CA LEU A 183 -13.26 16.26 22.74
C LEU A 183 -13.61 17.71 23.09
N GLU A 184 -12.74 18.67 22.77
CA GLU A 184 -13.02 20.12 22.88
C GLU A 184 -14.17 20.55 21.98
N LEU A 185 -14.30 19.91 20.80
CA LEU A 185 -15.41 20.12 19.87
C LEU A 185 -16.72 19.43 20.31
N SER A 186 -16.66 18.43 21.19
CA SER A 186 -17.85 17.85 21.80
C SER A 186 -18.23 18.66 23.04
N GLU A 187 -19.02 19.71 22.87
CA GLU A 187 -19.59 20.50 23.98
C GLU A 187 -20.51 19.61 24.85
N MET A 188 -19.94 18.91 25.83
CA MET A 188 -20.73 18.37 26.94
C MET A 188 -20.75 19.41 28.07
N LYS A 189 -21.89 20.11 28.21
CA LYS A 189 -22.15 21.00 29.32
C LYS A 189 -22.17 20.19 30.61
N PHE A 190 -21.19 20.40 31.48
CA PHE A 190 -21.11 19.73 32.78
C PHE A 190 -22.19 20.34 33.69
N ASP A 191 -23.26 19.59 33.96
CA ASP A 191 -24.34 20.02 34.85
C ASP A 191 -24.04 19.54 36.29
N PRO A 192 -23.69 20.43 37.22
CA PRO A 192 -23.25 20.04 38.56
C PRO A 192 -24.38 19.52 39.48
N GLU A 193 -25.64 19.58 39.06
CA GLU A 193 -26.80 19.26 39.93
C GLU A 193 -27.15 17.76 40.01
N SER A 194 -26.55 16.87 39.21
CA SER A 194 -26.92 15.43 39.23
C SER A 194 -26.30 14.61 40.39
N LYS A 195 -25.66 15.26 41.37
CA LYS A 195 -25.02 14.59 42.53
C LYS A 195 -25.85 14.60 43.81
N SER A 196 -27.05 15.14 43.79
CA SER A 196 -27.92 15.19 44.97
C SER A 196 -29.34 14.70 44.68
N THR A 197 -29.52 13.40 44.45
CA THR A 197 -30.71 12.66 44.90
C THR A 197 -30.35 11.19 45.05
#